data_AF-A0A552V776-F1
#
_entry.id   AF-A0A552V776-F1
#
_cell.length_a   1.000
_cell.length_b   1.000
_cell.length_c   1.000
_cell.angle_alpha   90.00
_cell.angle_beta   90.00
_cell.angle_gamma   90.00
#
_symmetry.space_group_name_H-M   'P 1'
#
loop_
_entity.id
_entity.type
_entity.pdbx_description
1 polymer ?
#
loop_
_entity_poly.entity_id
_entity_poly.type
_entity_poly.pdbx_seq_one_letter_code
_entity_poly.pdbx_strand_id
1 'polypeptide(L)'
;MKKTLLYLTLLVAGTLQAQTVNIPDPTFKDRLLNPLTYSTAIDVNGNPMIVDANNDGEIQLSEALEVYELSLGDAWTIADLTGIEYFTNLRVFNFSYNQVVSVDLSMLSFLEALHCNNNNLTSINITGLTNLKNFYCFNNNLSELDFSGISALEVFWCYNNDITSLTLQNLPALQTVQADNNALTEITLSNLPSINLLDVSHNNLTTLDLSNVPGTFELPANNNVNLEYINLKNGFGTIYPGVANTALQFACVDSDEVEYYLDFLGYYNLPNLIISSYCNFTPGGNFNTITGTVSFDFDNDGCDDQDYLPDFVKVTSDDGTNTGANFTNALGQYSLYTQSGAINVAAIIDNDYFTVTPATAVVNFATADNLEVVQNFCVTANGVHPDVEVVIAPLGMAQPGFDAEYKIIYKNKGNQVLNGNLNLVYIDSVIDYVTSVPATDAQSANNLSWNFTGLLPFETREIILTLNLNG
;
A
#
# COMPACT_ATOMS: atom_id res chain seq x y z
N MET A 1 32.53 -86.19 -23.60
CA MET A 1 33.05 -84.86 -23.19
C MET A 1 31.89 -84.00 -22.72
N LYS A 2 31.60 -83.96 -21.42
CA LYS A 2 30.68 -82.97 -20.82
C LYS A 2 31.58 -81.88 -20.20
N LYS A 3 31.57 -80.68 -20.78
CA LYS A 3 32.27 -79.51 -20.22
C LYS A 3 31.30 -78.81 -19.27
N THR A 4 31.58 -78.92 -17.98
CA THR A 4 30.92 -78.16 -16.92
C THR A 4 31.43 -76.72 -17.00
N LEU A 5 30.56 -75.77 -17.35
CA LEU A 5 30.87 -74.34 -17.35
C LEU A 5 30.61 -73.81 -15.94
N LEU A 6 31.68 -73.54 -15.19
CA LEU A 6 31.63 -72.92 -13.88
C LEU A 6 31.52 -71.40 -14.08
N TYR A 7 30.34 -70.82 -13.83
CA TYR A 7 30.16 -69.37 -13.79
C TYR A 7 30.74 -68.86 -12.46
N LEU A 8 31.94 -68.29 -12.52
CA LEU A 8 32.54 -67.55 -11.42
C LEU A 8 31.91 -66.15 -11.40
N THR A 9 30.87 -65.95 -10.58
CA THR A 9 30.35 -64.62 -10.26
C THR A 9 31.36 -63.91 -9.37
N LEU A 10 32.13 -63.00 -9.96
CA LEU A 10 33.00 -62.06 -9.25
C LEU A 10 32.11 -61.01 -8.57
N LEU A 11 31.84 -61.20 -7.28
CA LEU A 11 31.20 -60.19 -6.44
C LEU A 11 32.22 -59.07 -6.21
N VAL A 12 32.16 -58.01 -7.02
CA VAL A 12 32.89 -56.77 -6.73
C VAL A 12 32.11 -56.08 -5.61
N ALA A 13 32.53 -56.31 -4.37
CA ALA A 13 32.13 -55.50 -3.24
C ALA A 13 32.76 -54.12 -3.39
N GLY A 14 32.12 -53.25 -4.18
CA GLY A 14 32.40 -51.82 -4.12
C GLY A 14 31.99 -51.35 -2.74
N THR A 15 32.95 -50.86 -1.95
CA THR A 15 32.67 -50.15 -0.71
C THR A 15 31.84 -48.93 -1.09
N LEU A 16 30.54 -48.95 -0.81
CA LEU A 16 29.69 -47.77 -0.78
C LEU A 16 30.22 -46.90 0.37
N GLN A 17 31.25 -46.08 0.11
CA GLN A 17 31.61 -45.04 1.05
C GLN A 17 30.53 -43.96 0.94
N ALA A 18 29.88 -43.66 2.05
CA ALA A 18 28.98 -42.53 2.13
C ALA A 18 29.74 -41.27 1.72
N GLN A 19 29.11 -40.39 0.96
CA GLN A 19 29.73 -39.17 0.48
C GLN A 19 30.02 -38.26 1.68
N THR A 20 31.29 -38.07 2.03
CA THR A 20 31.73 -37.14 3.06
C THR A 20 31.52 -35.70 2.62
N VAL A 21 30.99 -34.88 3.51
CA VAL A 21 30.83 -33.43 3.34
C VAL A 21 32.16 -32.74 3.62
N ASN A 22 32.64 -31.92 2.69
CA ASN A 22 33.88 -31.16 2.88
C ASN A 22 33.63 -29.95 3.79
N ILE A 23 34.21 -29.95 4.99
CA ILE A 23 34.11 -28.86 5.96
C ILE A 23 35.53 -28.39 6.31
N PRO A 24 36.06 -27.36 5.61
CA PRO A 24 37.45 -26.93 5.75
C PRO A 24 37.71 -26.07 7.00
N ASP A 25 36.70 -25.34 7.51
CA ASP A 25 36.86 -24.54 8.73
C ASP A 25 36.93 -25.47 9.96
N PRO A 26 38.03 -25.44 10.72
CA PRO A 26 38.22 -26.36 11.84
C PRO A 26 37.27 -26.09 13.00
N THR A 27 36.84 -24.83 13.19
CA THR A 27 35.88 -24.47 14.24
C THR A 27 34.49 -24.97 13.85
N PHE A 28 34.11 -24.81 12.57
CA PHE A 28 32.85 -25.33 12.05
C PHE A 28 32.81 -26.86 12.17
N LYS A 29 33.85 -27.55 11.71
CA LYS A 29 33.94 -29.01 11.83
C LYS A 29 33.89 -29.45 13.29
N ASP A 30 34.65 -28.82 14.18
CA ASP A 30 34.62 -29.15 15.62
C ASP A 30 33.25 -28.93 16.24
N ARG A 31 32.50 -27.89 15.87
CA ARG A 31 31.13 -27.66 16.37
C ARG A 31 30.12 -28.72 15.95
N LEU A 32 30.34 -29.37 14.80
CA LEU A 32 29.52 -30.47 14.31
C LEU A 32 29.88 -31.80 14.98
N LEU A 33 31.17 -32.05 15.22
CA LEU A 33 31.67 -33.27 15.87
C LEU A 33 31.48 -33.25 17.40
N ASN A 34 31.74 -32.11 18.02
CA ASN A 34 31.79 -31.91 19.46
C ASN A 34 30.86 -30.76 19.88
N PRO A 35 29.53 -30.95 19.87
CA PRO A 35 28.60 -29.93 20.32
C PRO A 35 28.91 -29.52 21.78
N LEU A 36 28.79 -28.22 22.08
CA LEU A 36 28.97 -27.71 23.44
C LEU A 36 27.86 -28.25 24.37
N THR A 37 27.86 -27.80 25.64
CA THR A 37 26.94 -28.20 26.72
C THR A 37 25.44 -28.17 26.36
N TYR A 38 25.07 -27.57 25.24
CA TYR A 38 23.78 -27.68 24.56
C TYR A 38 24.02 -28.09 23.10
N SER A 39 23.19 -29.00 22.58
CA SER A 39 23.36 -29.55 21.23
C SER A 39 23.39 -28.47 20.16
N THR A 40 24.39 -28.55 19.29
CA THR A 40 24.53 -27.71 18.09
C THR A 40 23.43 -28.03 17.07
N ALA A 41 22.83 -29.22 17.09
CA ALA A 41 21.87 -29.69 16.09
C ALA A 41 20.58 -30.29 16.69
N ILE A 42 19.45 -30.12 15.99
CA ILE A 42 18.15 -30.67 16.33
C ILE A 42 17.61 -31.51 15.17
N ASP A 43 17.00 -32.67 15.48
CA ASP A 43 16.38 -33.58 14.52
C ASP A 43 14.95 -33.14 14.12
N VAL A 44 14.34 -33.88 13.21
CA VAL A 44 12.95 -33.65 12.75
C VAL A 44 11.89 -33.68 13.86
N ASN A 45 12.18 -34.31 15.00
CA ASN A 45 11.26 -34.44 16.13
C ASN A 45 11.47 -33.35 17.19
N GLY A 46 12.38 -32.39 16.95
CA GLY A 46 12.73 -31.35 17.92
C GLY A 46 13.68 -31.82 19.02
N ASN A 47 14.32 -32.98 18.87
CA ASN A 47 15.26 -33.50 19.85
C ASN A 47 16.70 -33.10 19.52
N PRO A 48 17.51 -32.78 20.54
CA PRO A 48 18.97 -32.68 20.42
C PRO A 48 19.59 -33.91 19.74
N MET A 49 20.46 -33.69 18.76
CA MET A 49 21.17 -34.76 18.06
C MET A 49 22.67 -34.49 17.92
N ILE A 50 23.45 -35.56 17.82
CA ILE A 50 24.86 -35.51 17.43
C ILE A 50 24.89 -35.67 15.90
N VAL A 51 25.59 -34.77 15.20
CA VAL A 51 25.64 -34.81 13.73
C VAL A 51 26.50 -35.98 13.25
N ASP A 52 27.69 -36.16 13.83
CA ASP A 52 28.53 -37.35 13.62
C ASP A 52 27.92 -38.56 14.36
N ALA A 53 26.90 -39.16 13.74
CA ALA A 53 26.09 -40.21 14.34
C ALA A 53 26.84 -41.54 14.40
N ASN A 54 27.79 -41.76 13.49
CA ASN A 54 28.61 -42.97 13.46
C ASN A 54 29.93 -42.83 14.27
N ASN A 55 30.25 -41.61 14.72
CA ASN A 55 31.43 -41.24 15.52
C ASN A 55 32.76 -41.62 14.83
N ASP A 56 32.84 -41.38 13.51
CA ASP A 56 34.05 -41.62 12.71
C ASP A 56 34.90 -40.37 12.48
N GLY A 57 34.46 -39.21 12.98
CA GLY A 57 35.16 -37.94 12.89
C GLY A 57 34.97 -37.20 11.56
N GLU A 58 34.10 -37.70 10.69
CA GLU A 58 33.68 -37.07 9.45
C GLU A 58 32.17 -36.86 9.43
N ILE A 59 31.69 -35.85 8.69
CA ILE A 59 30.26 -35.67 8.47
C ILE A 59 29.91 -36.24 7.11
N GLN A 60 28.98 -37.18 7.05
CA GLN A 60 28.48 -37.73 5.79
C GLN A 60 27.21 -37.01 5.33
N LEU A 61 26.94 -37.08 4.03
CA LEU A 61 25.72 -36.51 3.45
C LEU A 61 24.45 -37.04 4.16
N SER A 62 24.42 -38.32 4.48
CA SER A 62 23.29 -38.90 5.22
C SER A 62 23.10 -38.27 6.59
N GLU A 63 24.16 -37.86 7.27
CA GLU A 63 24.09 -37.22 8.58
C GLU A 63 23.64 -35.76 8.46
N ALA A 64 24.18 -35.02 7.49
CA ALA A 64 23.77 -33.65 7.20
C ALA A 64 22.27 -33.54 6.86
N LEU A 65 21.71 -34.55 6.18
CA LEU A 65 20.30 -34.61 5.82
C LEU A 65 19.34 -34.84 7.01
N GLU A 66 19.83 -35.32 8.15
CA GLU A 66 18.98 -35.53 9.34
C GLU A 66 18.85 -34.27 10.21
N VAL A 67 19.64 -33.22 9.92
CA VAL A 67 19.65 -31.98 10.71
C VAL A 67 18.56 -31.01 10.23
N TYR A 68 17.70 -30.60 11.17
CA TYR A 68 16.59 -29.68 10.92
C TYR A 68 16.82 -28.30 11.55
N GLU A 69 17.54 -28.23 12.66
CA GLU A 69 18.05 -26.96 13.19
C GLU A 69 19.53 -27.07 13.46
N LEU A 70 20.30 -26.04 13.10
CA LEU A 70 21.73 -25.97 13.34
C LEU A 70 22.10 -24.62 13.95
N SER A 71 22.73 -24.66 15.12
CA SER A 71 23.18 -23.49 15.88
C SER A 71 24.70 -23.50 16.06
N LEU A 72 25.37 -22.77 15.18
CA LEU A 72 26.79 -22.43 15.21
C LEU A 72 27.08 -21.06 15.86
N GLY A 73 26.09 -20.49 16.56
CA GLY A 73 26.22 -19.21 17.25
C GLY A 73 27.33 -19.20 18.30
N ASP A 74 27.90 -18.02 18.55
CA ASP A 74 28.90 -17.76 19.60
C ASP A 74 30.14 -18.66 19.50
N ALA A 75 30.49 -19.08 18.28
CA ALA A 75 31.76 -19.75 18.02
C ALA A 75 32.90 -18.74 17.82
N TRP A 76 32.58 -17.47 17.54
CA TRP A 76 33.50 -16.32 17.44
C TRP A 76 34.55 -16.39 16.35
N THR A 77 34.84 -17.56 15.79
CA THR A 77 35.98 -17.78 14.88
C THR A 77 35.62 -18.53 13.60
N ILE A 78 34.35 -18.95 13.41
CA ILE A 78 33.95 -19.56 12.13
C ILE A 78 34.01 -18.49 11.05
N ALA A 79 34.79 -18.74 10.00
CA ALA A 79 34.97 -17.81 8.88
C ALA A 79 34.51 -18.41 7.54
N ASP A 80 34.45 -19.74 7.43
CA ASP A 80 34.07 -20.45 6.22
C ASP A 80 32.99 -21.52 6.54
N LEU A 81 31.84 -21.40 5.88
CA LEU A 81 30.69 -22.30 6.01
C LEU A 81 30.61 -23.34 4.89
N THR A 82 31.66 -23.51 4.07
CA THR A 82 31.72 -24.56 3.05
C THR A 82 31.31 -25.92 3.64
N GLY A 83 30.39 -26.59 2.97
CA GLY A 83 29.76 -27.83 3.43
C GLY A 83 28.32 -27.63 3.93
N ILE A 84 27.91 -26.40 4.27
CA ILE A 84 26.54 -26.12 4.73
C ILE A 84 25.48 -26.42 3.66
N GLU A 85 25.83 -26.32 2.37
CA GLU A 85 24.94 -26.56 1.24
C GLU A 85 24.38 -28.00 1.17
N TYR A 86 24.97 -28.94 1.93
CA TYR A 86 24.51 -30.33 2.03
C TYR A 86 23.46 -30.56 3.14
N PHE A 87 23.23 -29.58 4.01
CA PHE A 87 22.25 -29.64 5.10
C PHE A 87 20.86 -29.19 4.60
N THR A 88 20.39 -29.78 3.51
CA THR A 88 19.25 -29.27 2.72
C THR A 88 17.89 -29.34 3.43
N ASN A 89 17.78 -30.08 4.53
CA ASN A 89 16.56 -30.17 5.35
C ASN A 89 16.51 -29.14 6.50
N LEU A 90 17.50 -28.23 6.59
CA LEU A 90 17.50 -27.18 7.60
C LEU A 90 16.27 -26.27 7.50
N ARG A 91 15.65 -26.04 8.65
CA ARG A 91 14.56 -25.09 8.90
C ARG A 91 15.02 -23.89 9.72
N VAL A 92 15.95 -24.10 10.64
CA VAL A 92 16.54 -23.01 11.44
C VAL A 92 18.05 -23.08 11.33
N PHE A 93 18.67 -21.98 10.94
CA PHE A 93 20.12 -21.88 10.87
C PHE A 93 20.61 -20.62 11.59
N ASN A 94 21.40 -20.81 12.64
CA ASN A 94 22.02 -19.74 13.39
C ASN A 94 23.54 -19.86 13.33
N PHE A 95 24.22 -18.87 12.75
CA PHE A 95 25.68 -18.75 12.78
C PHE A 95 26.12 -17.35 13.24
N SER A 96 25.30 -16.72 14.09
CA SER A 96 25.55 -15.40 14.65
C SER A 96 26.84 -15.35 15.49
N TYR A 97 27.44 -14.16 15.65
CA TYR A 97 28.65 -13.97 16.44
C TYR A 97 29.84 -14.82 15.94
N ASN A 98 30.16 -14.65 14.67
CA ASN A 98 31.27 -15.33 13.97
C ASN A 98 32.02 -14.33 13.06
N GLN A 99 32.84 -14.83 12.15
CA GLN A 99 33.69 -14.02 11.26
C GLN A 99 33.40 -14.31 9.78
N VAL A 100 32.21 -14.82 9.46
CA VAL A 100 31.84 -15.19 8.08
C VAL A 100 31.79 -13.94 7.21
N VAL A 101 32.43 -14.00 6.04
CA VAL A 101 32.50 -12.87 5.10
C VAL A 101 31.50 -13.02 3.96
N SER A 102 31.24 -14.25 3.52
CA SER A 102 30.24 -14.54 2.49
C SER A 102 29.71 -15.95 2.66
N VAL A 103 28.44 -16.16 2.31
CA VAL A 103 27.85 -17.50 2.31
C VAL A 103 26.78 -17.63 1.23
N ASP A 104 26.71 -18.79 0.59
CA ASP A 104 25.63 -19.16 -0.31
C ASP A 104 24.70 -20.16 0.39
N LEU A 105 23.44 -19.77 0.58
CA LEU A 105 22.40 -20.56 1.23
C LEU A 105 21.30 -20.98 0.25
N SER A 106 21.48 -20.75 -1.06
CA SER A 106 20.42 -20.95 -2.07
C SER A 106 19.90 -22.39 -2.17
N MET A 107 20.68 -23.36 -1.69
CA MET A 107 20.29 -24.78 -1.63
C MET A 107 19.40 -25.13 -0.44
N LEU A 108 19.24 -24.24 0.55
CA LEU A 108 18.52 -24.50 1.80
C LEU A 108 17.04 -24.11 1.72
N SER A 109 16.34 -24.55 0.67
CA SER A 109 14.98 -24.11 0.34
C SER A 109 13.90 -24.32 1.43
N PHE A 110 14.16 -25.16 2.43
CA PHE A 110 13.27 -25.40 3.58
C PHE A 110 13.55 -24.46 4.77
N LEU A 111 14.52 -23.56 4.66
CA LEU A 111 14.87 -22.65 5.75
C LEU A 111 13.72 -21.69 6.05
N GLU A 112 13.31 -21.66 7.32
CA GLU A 112 12.23 -20.83 7.86
C GLU A 112 12.77 -19.69 8.72
N ALA A 113 13.90 -19.90 9.41
CA ALA A 113 14.57 -18.87 10.22
C ALA A 113 16.09 -18.87 10.00
N LEU A 114 16.64 -17.68 9.78
CA LEU A 114 18.06 -17.44 9.52
C LEU A 114 18.60 -16.35 10.45
N HIS A 115 19.57 -16.73 11.28
CA HIS A 115 20.29 -15.82 12.16
C HIS A 115 21.77 -15.77 11.75
N CYS A 116 22.18 -14.65 11.17
CA CYS A 116 23.55 -14.41 10.72
C CYS A 116 24.13 -13.08 11.23
N ASN A 117 23.48 -12.49 12.24
CA ASN A 117 23.88 -11.22 12.83
C ASN A 117 25.24 -11.27 13.54
N ASN A 118 25.92 -10.12 13.63
CA ASN A 118 27.27 -10.01 14.19
C ASN A 118 28.28 -10.92 13.47
N ASN A 119 28.41 -10.75 12.16
CA ASN A 119 29.44 -11.37 11.33
C ASN A 119 30.18 -10.26 10.55
N ASN A 120 30.99 -10.64 9.57
CA ASN A 120 31.64 -9.70 8.65
C ASN A 120 31.06 -9.81 7.23
N LEU A 121 29.77 -10.19 7.10
CA LEU A 121 29.18 -10.51 5.81
C LEU A 121 29.20 -9.29 4.90
N THR A 122 29.85 -9.42 3.75
CA THR A 122 29.77 -8.46 2.65
C THR A 122 28.80 -8.93 1.56
N SER A 123 28.51 -10.23 1.51
CA SER A 123 27.48 -10.81 0.63
C SER A 123 26.83 -12.03 1.25
N ILE A 124 25.55 -12.23 0.92
CA ILE A 124 24.79 -13.42 1.30
C ILE A 124 23.84 -13.78 0.16
N ASN A 125 23.91 -15.02 -0.33
CA ASN A 125 22.95 -15.49 -1.33
C ASN A 125 21.80 -16.23 -0.64
N ILE A 126 20.64 -15.58 -0.57
CA ILE A 126 19.39 -16.11 -0.01
C ILE A 126 18.35 -16.44 -1.09
N THR A 127 18.75 -16.42 -2.37
CA THR A 127 17.83 -16.73 -3.48
C THR A 127 17.30 -18.16 -3.32
N GLY A 128 16.01 -18.36 -3.53
CA GLY A 128 15.38 -19.69 -3.40
C GLY A 128 14.97 -20.10 -1.98
N LEU A 129 15.22 -19.27 -0.96
CA LEU A 129 14.71 -19.47 0.41
C LEU A 129 13.21 -19.14 0.53
N THR A 130 12.38 -19.83 -0.26
CA THR A 130 10.94 -19.52 -0.43
C THR A 130 10.09 -19.67 0.84
N ASN A 131 10.59 -20.42 1.85
CA ASN A 131 9.92 -20.63 3.14
C ASN A 131 10.45 -19.71 4.25
N LEU A 132 11.39 -18.81 3.96
CA LEU A 132 12.02 -17.98 4.98
C LEU A 132 11.01 -16.98 5.55
N LYS A 133 10.77 -17.06 6.86
CA LYS A 133 9.86 -16.20 7.63
C LYS A 133 10.65 -15.17 8.45
N ASN A 134 11.74 -15.59 9.07
CA ASN A 134 12.52 -14.74 9.97
C ASN A 134 13.96 -14.61 9.47
N PHE A 135 14.39 -13.38 9.22
CA PHE A 135 15.74 -13.09 8.76
C PHE A 135 16.41 -12.01 9.60
N TYR A 136 17.46 -12.39 10.32
CA TYR A 136 18.23 -11.53 11.21
C TYR A 136 19.69 -11.44 10.72
N CYS A 137 20.04 -10.32 10.08
CA CYS A 137 21.36 -10.08 9.49
C CYS A 137 22.02 -8.76 9.96
N PHE A 138 21.50 -8.17 11.04
CA PHE A 138 22.04 -6.94 11.62
C PHE A 138 23.51 -7.04 12.08
N ASN A 139 24.20 -5.90 12.15
CA ASN A 139 25.63 -5.81 12.48
C ASN A 139 26.49 -6.65 11.51
N ASN A 140 26.45 -6.31 10.23
CA ASN A 140 27.29 -6.88 9.16
C ASN A 140 27.75 -5.73 8.23
N ASN A 141 28.34 -6.05 7.08
CA ASN A 141 28.79 -5.08 6.06
C ASN A 141 28.06 -5.30 4.72
N LEU A 142 26.78 -5.69 4.77
CA LEU A 142 25.98 -5.98 3.58
C LEU A 142 25.60 -4.67 2.88
N SER A 143 25.80 -4.60 1.57
CA SER A 143 25.42 -3.43 0.76
C SER A 143 24.15 -3.62 -0.07
N GLU A 144 23.75 -4.87 -0.28
CA GLU A 144 22.58 -5.26 -1.08
C GLU A 144 21.97 -6.57 -0.57
N LEU A 145 20.66 -6.73 -0.77
CA LEU A 145 19.90 -7.94 -0.48
C LEU A 145 18.84 -8.13 -1.55
N ASP A 146 18.75 -9.35 -2.10
CA ASP A 146 17.74 -9.74 -3.06
C ASP A 146 16.66 -10.61 -2.40
N PHE A 147 15.44 -10.09 -2.33
CA PHE A 147 14.26 -10.78 -1.79
C PHE A 147 13.44 -11.52 -2.85
N SER A 148 13.95 -11.65 -4.08
CA SER A 148 13.28 -12.35 -5.17
C SER A 148 12.90 -13.78 -4.77
N GLY A 149 11.59 -14.04 -4.70
CA GLY A 149 11.04 -15.36 -4.35
C GLY A 149 10.81 -15.61 -2.85
N ILE A 150 11.09 -14.65 -1.96
CA ILE A 150 10.95 -14.79 -0.50
C ILE A 150 9.60 -14.24 -0.04
N SER A 151 8.50 -14.84 -0.48
CA SER A 151 7.14 -14.32 -0.22
C SER A 151 6.58 -14.57 1.18
N ALA A 152 7.22 -15.46 1.96
CA ALA A 152 6.77 -15.88 3.29
C ALA A 152 7.36 -15.04 4.43
N LEU A 153 8.13 -13.99 4.12
CA LEU A 153 8.85 -13.20 5.12
C LEU A 153 7.89 -12.49 6.08
N GLU A 154 8.13 -12.65 7.38
CA GLU A 154 7.35 -12.08 8.49
C GLU A 154 8.17 -11.03 9.26
N VAL A 155 9.45 -11.33 9.52
CA VAL A 155 10.38 -10.47 10.28
C VAL A 155 11.70 -10.32 9.55
N PHE A 156 12.14 -9.08 9.38
CA PHE A 156 13.40 -8.74 8.73
C PHE A 156 14.17 -7.66 9.49
N TRP A 157 15.31 -8.03 10.08
CA TRP A 157 16.20 -7.10 10.80
C TRP A 157 17.57 -7.04 10.13
N CYS A 158 17.90 -5.90 9.54
CA CYS A 158 19.17 -5.63 8.86
C CYS A 158 19.87 -4.35 9.33
N TYR A 159 19.51 -3.84 10.51
CA TYR A 159 20.11 -2.62 11.04
C TYR A 159 21.63 -2.73 11.22
N ASN A 160 22.35 -1.60 11.19
CA ASN A 160 23.81 -1.54 11.21
C ASN A 160 24.45 -2.39 10.08
N ASN A 161 24.16 -2.01 8.84
CA ASN A 161 24.79 -2.52 7.62
C ASN A 161 25.12 -1.33 6.69
N ASP A 162 25.60 -1.62 5.48
CA ASP A 162 25.92 -0.62 4.46
C ASP A 162 24.91 -0.61 3.29
N ILE A 163 23.65 -1.03 3.54
CA ILE A 163 22.64 -1.21 2.49
C ILE A 163 22.28 0.16 1.89
N THR A 164 22.39 0.28 0.57
CA THR A 164 22.14 1.56 -0.15
C THR A 164 20.76 1.63 -0.80
N SER A 165 20.17 0.48 -1.12
CA SER A 165 18.81 0.39 -1.65
C SER A 165 18.09 -0.84 -1.10
N LEU A 166 16.80 -0.70 -0.86
CA LEU A 166 15.97 -1.79 -0.34
C LEU A 166 14.64 -1.85 -1.10
N THR A 167 14.31 -3.03 -1.62
CA THR A 167 13.05 -3.28 -2.33
C THR A 167 12.27 -4.37 -1.62
N LEU A 168 11.08 -4.02 -1.12
CA LEU A 168 10.16 -4.93 -0.43
C LEU A 168 8.78 -4.83 -1.09
N GLN A 169 8.41 -5.86 -1.85
CA GLN A 169 7.18 -5.86 -2.64
C GLN A 169 6.46 -7.19 -2.53
N ASN A 170 5.13 -7.15 -2.40
CA ASN A 170 4.28 -8.34 -2.36
C ASN A 170 4.65 -9.32 -1.24
N LEU A 171 4.84 -8.79 -0.01
CA LEU A 171 5.13 -9.57 1.18
C LEU A 171 3.93 -9.51 2.14
N PRO A 172 2.87 -10.29 1.89
CA PRO A 172 1.61 -10.17 2.62
C PRO A 172 1.70 -10.53 4.10
N ALA A 173 2.72 -11.30 4.49
CA ALA A 173 2.96 -11.72 5.87
C ALA A 173 3.95 -10.83 6.62
N LEU A 174 4.60 -9.86 5.96
CA LEU A 174 5.65 -9.04 6.55
C LEU A 174 5.07 -8.11 7.62
N GLN A 175 5.54 -8.26 8.86
CA GLN A 175 5.07 -7.55 10.03
C GLN A 175 6.09 -6.55 10.56
N THR A 176 7.38 -6.86 10.43
CA THR A 176 8.43 -6.04 11.04
C THR A 176 9.64 -5.92 10.12
N VAL A 177 10.02 -4.68 9.84
CA VAL A 177 11.25 -4.31 9.16
C VAL A 177 12.05 -3.37 10.05
N GLN A 178 13.27 -3.76 10.40
CA GLN A 178 14.24 -2.88 11.06
C GLN A 178 15.45 -2.70 10.14
N ALA A 179 15.45 -1.59 9.43
CA ALA A 179 16.48 -1.20 8.46
C ALA A 179 17.19 0.11 8.88
N ASP A 180 17.16 0.44 10.17
CA ASP A 180 17.83 1.61 10.71
C ASP A 180 19.36 1.50 10.63
N ASN A 181 20.05 2.64 10.72
CA ASN A 181 21.52 2.70 10.70
C ASN A 181 22.11 1.98 9.47
N ASN A 182 21.63 2.36 8.29
CA ASN A 182 22.12 1.90 7.00
C ASN A 182 22.52 3.11 6.13
N ALA A 183 22.80 2.88 4.85
CA ALA A 183 23.14 3.92 3.89
C ALA A 183 22.02 4.13 2.85
N LEU A 184 20.75 3.82 3.18
CA LEU A 184 19.66 3.81 2.21
C LEU A 184 19.46 5.19 1.59
N THR A 185 19.61 5.27 0.27
CA THR A 185 19.25 6.45 -0.53
C THR A 185 17.90 6.27 -1.23
N GLU A 186 17.48 5.00 -1.41
CA GLU A 186 16.23 4.63 -2.06
C GLU A 186 15.59 3.44 -1.34
N ILE A 187 14.27 3.50 -1.18
CA ILE A 187 13.46 2.39 -0.68
C ILE A 187 12.19 2.27 -1.53
N THR A 188 11.91 1.06 -2.00
CA THR A 188 10.69 0.75 -2.76
C THR A 188 9.81 -0.19 -1.96
N LEU A 189 8.59 0.25 -1.64
CA LEU A 189 7.64 -0.47 -0.80
C LEU A 189 6.30 -0.63 -1.53
N SER A 190 5.79 -1.85 -1.62
CA SER A 190 4.45 -2.07 -2.17
C SER A 190 3.78 -3.34 -1.63
N ASN A 191 2.47 -3.27 -1.39
CA ASN A 191 1.66 -4.42 -1.01
C ASN A 191 2.20 -5.15 0.24
N LEU A 192 2.26 -4.43 1.36
CA LEU A 192 2.70 -4.91 2.68
C LEU A 192 1.56 -4.80 3.72
N PRO A 193 0.43 -5.50 3.54
CA PRO A 193 -0.80 -5.30 4.33
C PRO A 193 -0.75 -5.70 5.81
N SER A 194 0.28 -6.42 6.24
CA SER A 194 0.42 -6.88 7.63
C SER A 194 1.49 -6.11 8.41
N ILE A 195 2.07 -5.06 7.84
CA ILE A 195 3.18 -4.34 8.47
C ILE A 195 2.70 -3.66 9.76
N ASN A 196 3.45 -3.85 10.85
CA ASN A 196 3.21 -3.24 12.15
C ASN A 196 4.32 -2.25 12.54
N LEU A 197 5.55 -2.50 12.06
CA LEU A 197 6.73 -1.68 12.31
C LEU A 197 7.61 -1.61 11.05
N LEU A 198 7.90 -0.39 10.60
CA LEU A 198 8.88 -0.07 9.57
C LEU A 198 9.86 0.97 10.11
N ASP A 199 11.01 0.53 10.61
CA ASP A 199 12.10 1.43 11.03
C ASP A 199 13.08 1.64 9.88
N VAL A 200 13.16 2.88 9.42
CA VAL A 200 14.10 3.36 8.39
C VAL A 200 14.91 4.56 8.91
N SER A 201 15.00 4.72 10.23
CA SER A 201 15.73 5.83 10.85
C SER A 201 17.24 5.75 10.59
N HIS A 202 17.94 6.88 10.69
CA HIS A 202 19.41 6.94 10.50
C HIS A 202 19.85 6.37 9.13
N ASN A 203 19.27 6.90 8.06
CA ASN A 203 19.59 6.57 6.67
C ASN A 203 19.82 7.88 5.86
N ASN A 204 19.95 7.77 4.55
CA ASN A 204 20.22 8.89 3.63
C ASN A 204 19.06 9.12 2.63
N LEU A 205 17.83 8.77 3.01
CA LEU A 205 16.66 8.92 2.13
C LEU A 205 16.41 10.39 1.79
N THR A 206 16.06 10.68 0.53
CA THR A 206 15.57 12.00 0.09
C THR A 206 14.06 12.01 -0.10
N THR A 207 13.48 10.84 -0.35
CA THR A 207 12.04 10.63 -0.49
C THR A 207 11.64 9.34 0.24
N LEU A 208 10.40 9.30 0.76
CA LEU A 208 9.81 8.09 1.33
C LEU A 208 8.34 8.02 0.91
N ASP A 209 7.98 6.99 0.13
CA ASP A 209 6.62 6.80 -0.37
C ASP A 209 5.93 5.59 0.28
N LEU A 210 4.85 5.85 1.02
CA LEU A 210 4.04 4.84 1.72
C LEU A 210 2.65 4.70 1.12
N SER A 211 2.35 5.36 -0.01
CA SER A 211 1.01 5.32 -0.63
C SER A 211 0.54 3.92 -1.01
N ASN A 212 1.46 2.99 -1.23
CA ASN A 212 1.19 1.59 -1.55
C ASN A 212 1.39 0.62 -0.36
N VAL A 213 1.45 1.16 0.86
CA VAL A 213 1.61 0.39 2.11
C VAL A 213 0.33 0.53 2.94
N PRO A 214 -0.62 -0.41 2.83
CA PRO A 214 -1.91 -0.28 3.51
C PRO A 214 -1.79 -0.57 5.00
N GLY A 215 -2.51 0.19 5.83
CA GLY A 215 -2.60 0.03 7.27
C GLY A 215 -2.00 1.19 8.07
N THR A 216 -2.19 1.14 9.39
CA THR A 216 -1.54 2.02 10.37
C THR A 216 -0.43 1.24 11.06
N PHE A 217 0.77 1.81 11.12
CA PHE A 217 1.93 1.14 11.69
C PHE A 217 2.91 2.13 12.32
N GLU A 218 3.84 1.61 13.12
CA GLU A 218 4.93 2.39 13.69
C GLU A 218 5.98 2.68 12.61
N LEU A 219 6.31 3.96 12.41
CA LEU A 219 7.25 4.42 11.38
C LEU A 219 8.36 5.31 11.99
N PRO A 220 9.38 4.75 12.63
CA PRO A 220 10.57 5.53 12.95
C PRO A 220 11.31 5.84 11.63
N ALA A 221 11.18 7.08 11.13
CA ALA A 221 11.89 7.57 9.94
C ALA A 221 12.79 8.78 10.24
N ASN A 222 13.09 9.02 11.52
CA ASN A 222 13.95 10.13 11.98
C ASN A 222 15.41 9.98 11.53
N ASN A 223 16.14 11.10 11.50
CA ASN A 223 17.56 11.14 11.13
C ASN A 223 17.84 10.68 9.69
N ASN A 224 16.89 10.87 8.78
CA ASN A 224 17.13 10.96 7.34
C ASN A 224 17.33 12.45 7.00
N VAL A 225 18.51 12.97 7.28
CA VAL A 225 18.76 14.43 7.31
C VAL A 225 18.52 15.13 5.97
N ASN A 226 18.55 14.39 4.86
CA ASN A 226 18.30 14.87 3.50
C ASN A 226 16.88 14.53 3.00
N LEU A 227 15.99 13.99 3.85
CA LEU A 227 14.62 13.65 3.48
C LEU A 227 13.85 14.94 3.20
N GLU A 228 13.49 15.17 1.94
CA GLU A 228 12.76 16.35 1.47
C GLU A 228 11.26 16.09 1.34
N TYR A 229 10.88 14.84 1.04
CA TYR A 229 9.51 14.43 0.75
C TYR A 229 9.11 13.15 1.48
N ILE A 230 7.90 13.16 2.04
CA ILE A 230 7.25 11.95 2.52
C ILE A 230 5.81 11.86 1.99
N ASN A 231 5.42 10.69 1.50
CA ASN A 231 4.04 10.40 1.12
C ASN A 231 3.44 9.43 2.14
N LEU A 232 2.61 9.97 3.04
CA LEU A 232 1.85 9.24 4.06
C LEU A 232 0.43 8.91 3.58
N LYS A 233 0.05 9.30 2.35
CA LYS A 233 -1.30 9.13 1.80
C LYS A 233 -1.56 7.67 1.40
N ASN A 234 -1.85 6.84 2.38
CA ASN A 234 -2.09 5.41 2.18
C ASN A 234 -3.57 5.00 2.30
N GLY A 235 -4.46 5.93 2.63
CA GLY A 235 -5.89 5.71 2.80
C GLY A 235 -6.28 5.10 4.16
N PHE A 236 -5.35 5.08 5.13
CA PHE A 236 -5.56 4.60 6.48
C PHE A 236 -5.29 5.72 7.50
N GLY A 237 -5.48 5.43 8.78
CA GLY A 237 -5.26 6.43 9.83
C GLY A 237 -3.81 6.87 9.97
N THR A 238 -3.58 7.71 10.96
CA THR A 238 -2.36 8.51 11.07
C THR A 238 -1.11 7.69 11.35
N ILE A 239 -0.04 7.98 10.61
CA ILE A 239 1.29 7.39 10.76
C ILE A 239 2.29 8.48 11.16
N TYR A 240 3.13 8.19 12.15
CA TYR A 240 4.07 9.17 12.70
C TYR A 240 5.50 8.88 12.24
N PRO A 241 6.07 9.65 11.29
CA PRO A 241 7.40 9.39 10.73
C PRO A 241 8.59 9.78 11.63
N GLY A 242 8.36 10.17 12.89
CA GLY A 242 9.37 10.83 13.71
C GLY A 242 9.73 12.24 13.21
N VAL A 243 10.47 13.01 14.03
CA VAL A 243 10.51 14.49 13.92
C VAL A 243 11.91 15.08 13.71
N ALA A 244 12.91 14.26 13.37
CA ALA A 244 14.30 14.70 13.20
C ALA A 244 14.77 14.65 11.73
N ASN A 245 13.99 15.23 10.82
CA ASN A 245 14.29 15.33 9.39
C ASN A 245 14.33 16.81 8.98
N THR A 246 15.49 17.44 9.10
CA THR A 246 15.64 18.91 8.98
C THR A 246 15.46 19.45 7.56
N ALA A 247 15.62 18.61 6.53
CA ALA A 247 15.41 18.97 5.14
C ALA A 247 13.96 18.77 4.67
N LEU A 248 13.07 18.26 5.53
CA LEU A 248 11.71 17.92 5.14
C LEU A 248 10.94 19.18 4.73
N GLN A 249 10.52 19.22 3.48
CA GLN A 249 9.83 20.36 2.86
C GLN A 249 8.38 20.03 2.55
N PHE A 250 8.06 18.76 2.32
CA PHE A 250 6.71 18.36 1.93
C PHE A 250 6.29 17.03 2.54
N ALA A 251 5.06 16.99 3.05
CA ALA A 251 4.37 15.78 3.43
C ALA A 251 3.04 15.66 2.68
N CYS A 252 2.85 14.58 1.93
CA CYS A 252 1.53 14.22 1.43
C CYS A 252 0.80 13.36 2.46
N VAL A 253 -0.47 13.64 2.72
CA VAL A 253 -1.27 12.96 3.74
C VAL A 253 -2.68 12.68 3.24
N ASP A 254 -3.48 11.91 3.96
CA ASP A 254 -4.89 11.78 3.62
C ASP A 254 -5.69 13.06 3.90
N SER A 255 -6.75 13.29 3.12
CA SER A 255 -7.46 14.58 3.09
C SER A 255 -8.08 14.95 4.43
N ASP A 256 -8.50 13.95 5.18
CA ASP A 256 -9.05 14.04 6.53
C ASP A 256 -7.97 14.20 7.63
N GLU A 257 -6.69 14.07 7.27
CA GLU A 257 -5.57 14.17 8.21
C GLU A 257 -4.75 15.46 8.09
N VAL A 258 -5.04 16.30 7.09
CA VAL A 258 -4.26 17.53 6.82
C VAL A 258 -4.15 18.42 8.07
N GLU A 259 -5.26 18.71 8.74
CA GLU A 259 -5.26 19.53 9.97
C GLU A 259 -4.46 18.88 11.10
N TYR A 260 -4.56 17.55 11.24
CA TYR A 260 -3.83 16.80 12.26
C TYR A 260 -2.31 16.98 12.10
N TYR A 261 -1.80 16.81 10.89
CA TYR A 261 -0.36 16.93 10.65
C TYR A 261 0.12 18.38 10.66
N LEU A 262 -0.72 19.36 10.30
CA LEU A 262 -0.41 20.78 10.46
C LEU A 262 -0.13 21.13 11.93
N ASP A 263 -0.93 20.60 12.86
CA ASP A 263 -0.71 20.77 14.30
C ASP A 263 0.52 19.99 14.78
N PHE A 264 0.64 18.71 14.40
CA PHE A 264 1.71 17.83 14.88
C PHE A 264 3.09 18.26 14.36
N LEU A 265 3.27 18.35 13.03
CA LEU A 265 4.57 18.65 12.43
C LEU A 265 4.91 20.15 12.51
N GLY A 266 3.90 21.02 12.52
CA GLY A 266 4.08 22.46 12.73
C GLY A 266 4.65 22.80 14.12
N TYR A 267 4.32 21.99 15.15
CA TYR A 267 4.85 22.16 16.50
C TYR A 267 6.37 21.97 16.61
N TYR A 268 6.97 21.16 15.73
CA TYR A 268 8.41 20.87 15.76
C TYR A 268 9.28 21.94 15.06
N ASN A 269 8.70 23.10 14.75
CA ASN A 269 9.41 24.27 14.23
C ASN A 269 10.14 23.97 12.90
N LEU A 270 9.44 23.29 11.99
CA LEU A 270 9.81 23.15 10.57
C LEU A 270 9.12 24.28 9.77
N PRO A 271 9.72 25.48 9.67
CA PRO A 271 9.03 26.70 9.21
C PRO A 271 8.60 26.68 7.74
N ASN A 272 9.07 25.70 6.96
CA ASN A 272 8.82 25.58 5.52
C ASN A 272 8.15 24.27 5.12
N LEU A 273 7.65 23.49 6.09
CA LEU A 273 6.97 22.24 5.77
C LEU A 273 5.58 22.53 5.19
N ILE A 274 5.36 22.05 3.97
CA ILE A 274 4.06 22.07 3.30
C ILE A 274 3.39 20.72 3.52
N ILE A 275 2.13 20.75 3.94
CA ILE A 275 1.31 19.56 4.14
C ILE A 275 0.10 19.66 3.21
N SER A 276 -0.13 18.63 2.42
CA SER A 276 -1.22 18.62 1.45
C SER A 276 -1.74 17.20 1.26
N SER A 277 -3.01 17.09 0.86
CA SER A 277 -3.58 15.82 0.41
C SER A 277 -3.40 15.55 -1.09
N TYR A 278 -2.75 16.48 -1.79
CA TYR A 278 -2.50 16.42 -3.22
C TYR A 278 -1.06 15.97 -3.50
N CYS A 279 -0.86 14.68 -3.77
CA CYS A 279 0.47 14.07 -3.90
C CYS A 279 1.07 14.11 -5.31
N ASN A 280 0.39 14.73 -6.29
CA ASN A 280 0.71 14.56 -7.71
C ASN A 280 1.94 15.36 -8.21
N PHE A 281 2.66 16.04 -7.32
CA PHE A 281 3.93 16.70 -7.63
C PHE A 281 5.05 16.11 -6.76
N THR A 282 6.10 15.57 -7.39
CA THR A 282 7.33 15.11 -6.70
C THR A 282 8.43 16.17 -6.82
N PRO A 283 9.16 16.52 -5.74
CA PRO A 283 9.08 16.00 -4.38
C PRO A 283 8.23 16.92 -3.46
N GLY A 284 7.29 17.67 -4.03
CA GLY A 284 6.75 18.88 -3.43
C GLY A 284 7.41 20.11 -4.04
N GLY A 285 6.58 21.10 -4.30
CA GLY A 285 6.96 22.38 -4.86
C GLY A 285 5.80 23.34 -4.64
N ASN A 286 6.08 24.63 -4.72
CA ASN A 286 5.00 25.60 -4.79
C ASN A 286 4.05 25.19 -5.92
N PHE A 287 2.75 25.32 -5.69
CA PHE A 287 1.72 25.16 -6.71
C PHE A 287 0.94 26.47 -6.76
N ASN A 288 0.01 26.62 -7.68
CA ASN A 288 -0.94 27.71 -7.65
C ASN A 288 -2.34 27.13 -7.53
N THR A 289 -3.24 27.94 -6.99
CA THR A 289 -4.63 27.54 -6.79
C THR A 289 -5.52 28.45 -7.62
N ILE A 290 -6.43 27.85 -8.36
CA ILE A 290 -7.54 28.55 -9.01
C ILE A 290 -8.78 28.24 -8.18
N THR A 291 -9.27 29.24 -7.46
CA THR A 291 -10.51 29.15 -6.69
C THR A 291 -11.63 29.86 -7.43
N GLY A 292 -12.87 29.64 -7.02
CA GLY A 292 -13.98 30.33 -7.63
C GLY A 292 -15.33 29.75 -7.24
N THR A 293 -16.36 30.39 -7.75
CA THR A 293 -17.75 29.97 -7.63
C THR A 293 -18.36 29.74 -8.99
N VAL A 294 -19.29 28.78 -9.07
CA VAL A 294 -20.24 28.68 -10.16
C VAL A 294 -21.58 29.16 -9.62
N SER A 295 -22.15 30.19 -10.24
CA SER A 295 -23.46 30.75 -9.90
C SER A 295 -24.44 30.54 -11.05
N PHE A 296 -25.71 30.37 -10.74
CA PHE A 296 -26.79 30.28 -11.71
C PHE A 296 -27.70 31.51 -11.62
N ASP A 297 -27.61 32.36 -12.64
CA ASP A 297 -28.42 33.56 -12.84
C ASP A 297 -29.84 33.15 -13.22
N PHE A 298 -30.69 32.99 -12.21
CA PHE A 298 -32.04 32.47 -12.37
C PHE A 298 -33.05 33.57 -12.71
N ASP A 299 -32.84 34.79 -12.21
CA ASP A 299 -33.75 35.93 -12.42
C ASP A 299 -33.36 36.82 -13.63
N ASN A 300 -32.22 36.54 -14.25
CA ASN A 300 -31.65 37.24 -15.42
C ASN A 300 -31.21 38.68 -15.12
N ASP A 301 -30.71 38.96 -13.91
CA ASP A 301 -30.05 40.23 -13.59
C ASP A 301 -28.51 40.13 -13.58
N GLY A 302 -27.98 38.92 -13.79
CA GLY A 302 -26.56 38.61 -13.92
C GLY A 302 -25.97 38.08 -12.63
N CYS A 303 -24.99 37.18 -12.74
CA CYS A 303 -24.49 36.47 -11.56
C CYS A 303 -23.99 37.36 -10.41
N ASP A 304 -24.74 37.38 -9.30
CA ASP A 304 -24.44 38.12 -8.08
C ASP A 304 -24.53 37.26 -6.80
N ASP A 305 -24.35 37.86 -5.63
CA ASP A 305 -24.30 37.16 -4.34
C ASP A 305 -25.67 36.64 -3.86
N GLN A 306 -26.77 36.99 -4.54
CA GLN A 306 -28.12 36.46 -4.28
C GLN A 306 -28.45 35.24 -5.13
N ASP A 307 -27.65 34.93 -6.14
CA ASP A 307 -27.89 33.82 -7.04
C ASP A 307 -27.68 32.46 -6.41
N TYR A 308 -28.35 31.48 -6.99
CA TYR A 308 -28.22 30.09 -6.58
C TYR A 308 -26.85 29.55 -6.95
N LEU A 309 -26.23 28.84 -6.00
CA LEU A 309 -24.89 28.27 -6.12
C LEU A 309 -25.01 26.75 -6.32
N PRO A 310 -25.00 26.25 -7.57
CA PRO A 310 -25.17 24.82 -7.84
C PRO A 310 -24.00 23.98 -7.29
N ASP A 311 -24.35 22.88 -6.61
CA ASP A 311 -23.41 21.87 -6.17
C ASP A 311 -23.12 20.84 -7.28
N PHE A 312 -22.01 20.12 -7.14
CA PHE A 312 -21.59 19.08 -8.07
C PHE A 312 -21.48 19.51 -9.54
N VAL A 313 -21.21 20.78 -9.81
CA VAL A 313 -20.83 21.25 -11.15
C VAL A 313 -19.36 20.93 -11.36
N LYS A 314 -19.06 20.18 -12.42
CA LYS A 314 -17.68 19.84 -12.77
C LYS A 314 -16.96 21.07 -13.29
N VAL A 315 -15.77 21.37 -12.77
CA VAL A 315 -14.87 22.40 -13.27
C VAL A 315 -13.56 21.74 -13.66
N THR A 316 -13.10 21.97 -14.88
CA THR A 316 -11.89 21.35 -15.45
C THR A 316 -10.74 22.34 -15.54
N SER A 317 -9.51 21.85 -15.40
CA SER A 317 -8.26 22.56 -15.75
C SER A 317 -7.51 21.81 -16.86
N ASP A 318 -6.89 22.55 -17.77
CA ASP A 318 -6.03 22.00 -18.83
C ASP A 318 -4.88 22.98 -19.13
N ASP A 319 -3.65 22.56 -18.87
CA ASP A 319 -2.42 23.32 -19.12
C ASP A 319 -1.75 22.97 -20.48
N GLY A 320 -2.38 22.11 -21.28
CA GLY A 320 -1.89 21.56 -22.53
C GLY A 320 -1.03 20.30 -22.39
N THR A 321 -0.64 19.94 -21.17
CA THR A 321 0.12 18.74 -20.83
C THR A 321 -0.59 17.84 -19.81
N ASN A 322 -1.23 18.44 -18.82
CA ASN A 322 -1.97 17.79 -17.76
C ASN A 322 -3.41 18.31 -17.77
N THR A 323 -4.35 17.43 -17.43
CA THR A 323 -5.74 17.80 -17.23
C THR A 323 -6.15 17.48 -15.81
N GLY A 324 -7.01 18.33 -15.23
CA GLY A 324 -7.58 18.16 -13.91
C GLY A 324 -9.08 18.43 -13.91
N ALA A 325 -9.77 17.96 -12.88
CA ALA A 325 -11.16 18.32 -12.66
C ALA A 325 -11.47 18.28 -11.16
N ASN A 326 -12.35 19.18 -10.72
CA ASN A 326 -12.95 19.15 -9.41
C ASN A 326 -14.44 19.51 -9.53
N PHE A 327 -15.20 19.34 -8.46
CA PHE A 327 -16.63 19.65 -8.42
C PHE A 327 -16.89 20.77 -7.43
N THR A 328 -17.93 21.57 -7.70
CA THR A 328 -18.40 22.56 -6.73
C THR A 328 -18.96 21.88 -5.49
N ASN A 329 -18.68 22.45 -4.32
CA ASN A 329 -19.26 22.03 -3.05
C ASN A 329 -20.69 22.57 -2.88
N ALA A 330 -21.30 22.34 -1.70
CA ALA A 330 -22.65 22.82 -1.36
C ALA A 330 -22.80 24.36 -1.34
N LEU A 331 -21.69 25.10 -1.41
CA LEU A 331 -21.64 26.56 -1.52
C LEU A 331 -21.27 27.01 -2.94
N GLY A 332 -21.34 26.13 -3.95
CA GLY A 332 -20.97 26.43 -5.33
C GLY A 332 -19.47 26.70 -5.55
N GLN A 333 -18.62 26.48 -4.53
CA GLN A 333 -17.20 26.80 -4.58
C GLN A 333 -16.39 25.63 -5.12
N TYR A 334 -15.36 25.92 -5.90
CA TYR A 334 -14.39 24.94 -6.40
C TYR A 334 -12.95 25.37 -6.12
N SER A 335 -12.03 24.42 -6.20
CA SER A 335 -10.59 24.68 -6.17
C SER A 335 -9.86 23.74 -7.11
N LEU A 336 -8.96 24.29 -7.93
CA LEU A 336 -8.11 23.56 -8.86
C LEU A 336 -6.65 23.88 -8.56
N TYR A 337 -5.80 22.87 -8.49
CA TYR A 337 -4.37 23.03 -8.23
C TYR A 337 -3.57 22.87 -9.52
N THR A 338 -2.58 23.73 -9.72
CA THR A 338 -1.83 23.81 -10.98
C THR A 338 -0.40 24.30 -10.77
N GLN A 339 0.44 24.20 -11.80
CA GLN A 339 1.80 24.75 -11.82
C GLN A 339 1.81 26.14 -12.48
N SER A 340 2.99 26.62 -12.90
CA SER A 340 3.10 27.78 -13.79
C SER A 340 2.59 27.46 -15.20
N GLY A 341 2.21 28.50 -15.93
CA GLY A 341 1.71 28.38 -17.30
C GLY A 341 0.31 29.00 -17.48
N ALA A 342 -0.21 28.83 -18.69
CA ALA A 342 -1.56 29.25 -19.06
C ALA A 342 -2.51 28.07 -18.87
N ILE A 343 -3.45 28.21 -17.94
CA ILE A 343 -4.36 27.14 -17.52
C ILE A 343 -5.75 27.46 -18.04
N ASN A 344 -6.26 26.62 -18.94
CA ASN A 344 -7.63 26.71 -19.41
C ASN A 344 -8.55 26.14 -18.35
N VAL A 345 -9.56 26.91 -17.93
CA VAL A 345 -10.52 26.53 -16.90
C VAL A 345 -11.92 26.63 -17.48
N ALA A 346 -12.76 25.61 -17.26
CA ALA A 346 -14.14 25.61 -17.73
C ALA A 346 -15.06 24.90 -16.73
N ALA A 347 -16.21 25.51 -16.43
CA ALA A 347 -17.32 24.81 -15.78
C ALA A 347 -18.14 24.06 -16.84
N ILE A 348 -18.44 22.79 -16.56
CA ILE A 348 -19.06 21.85 -17.49
C ILE A 348 -20.46 21.49 -17.01
N ILE A 349 -21.43 21.64 -17.90
CA ILE A 349 -22.83 21.23 -17.71
C ILE A 349 -23.16 20.24 -18.82
N ASP A 350 -23.74 19.09 -18.46
CA ASP A 350 -23.90 17.94 -19.37
C ASP A 350 -25.04 18.07 -20.41
N ASN A 351 -25.52 19.28 -20.69
CA ASN A 351 -26.55 19.53 -21.70
C ASN A 351 -26.44 20.95 -22.28
N ASP A 352 -27.16 21.21 -23.36
CA ASP A 352 -27.20 22.50 -24.06
C ASP A 352 -28.28 23.45 -23.54
N TYR A 353 -28.92 23.13 -22.41
CA TYR A 353 -29.99 23.93 -21.80
C TYR A 353 -29.47 25.14 -21.02
N PHE A 354 -28.15 25.21 -20.85
CA PHE A 354 -27.46 26.28 -20.13
C PHE A 354 -26.30 26.84 -20.95
N THR A 355 -25.99 28.11 -20.73
CA THR A 355 -24.79 28.75 -21.24
C THR A 355 -23.90 29.16 -20.08
N VAL A 356 -22.63 28.76 -20.12
CA VAL A 356 -21.61 29.10 -19.12
C VAL A 356 -20.77 30.28 -19.63
N THR A 357 -20.61 31.32 -18.83
CA THR A 357 -19.83 32.52 -19.14
C THR A 357 -18.78 32.80 -18.06
N PRO A 358 -17.49 32.89 -18.41
CA PRO A 358 -16.93 32.56 -19.73
C PRO A 358 -17.06 31.06 -20.02
N ALA A 359 -17.21 30.66 -21.29
CA ALA A 359 -17.24 29.24 -21.66
C ALA A 359 -15.90 28.55 -21.35
N THR A 360 -14.79 29.29 -21.43
CA THR A 360 -13.46 28.90 -20.96
C THR A 360 -12.71 30.16 -20.55
N ALA A 361 -12.09 30.13 -19.37
CA ALA A 361 -11.19 31.17 -18.88
C ALA A 361 -9.74 30.72 -19.02
N VAL A 362 -8.81 31.65 -19.22
CA VAL A 362 -7.36 31.35 -19.20
C VAL A 362 -6.74 32.06 -18.01
N VAL A 363 -6.32 31.29 -17.02
CA VAL A 363 -5.61 31.79 -15.83
C VAL A 363 -4.11 31.60 -16.05
N ASN A 364 -3.33 32.67 -15.85
CA ASN A 364 -1.89 32.63 -16.12
C ASN A 364 -1.09 32.75 -14.82
N PHE A 365 -0.18 31.80 -14.61
CA PHE A 365 0.79 31.84 -13.53
C PHE A 365 2.21 31.94 -14.09
N ALA A 366 2.95 32.98 -13.72
CA ALA A 366 4.32 33.17 -14.19
C ALA A 366 5.29 32.14 -13.58
N THR A 367 5.06 31.80 -12.32
CA THR A 367 5.82 30.85 -11.52
C THR A 367 4.85 30.00 -10.71
N ALA A 368 5.33 28.88 -10.18
CA ALA A 368 4.62 28.16 -9.15
C ALA A 368 5.11 28.73 -7.82
N ASP A 369 4.28 29.54 -7.14
CA ASP A 369 4.66 30.32 -5.95
C ASP A 369 3.52 30.48 -4.93
N ASN A 370 2.60 29.50 -4.87
CA ASN A 370 1.46 29.48 -3.94
C ASN A 370 0.48 30.63 -4.16
N LEU A 371 0.42 31.15 -5.39
CA LEU A 371 -0.54 32.18 -5.75
C LEU A 371 -1.93 31.58 -5.88
N GLU A 372 -2.91 32.31 -5.34
CA GLU A 372 -4.31 32.02 -5.52
C GLU A 372 -4.94 33.04 -6.46
N VAL A 373 -5.66 32.56 -7.47
CA VAL A 373 -6.44 33.39 -8.39
C VAL A 373 -7.89 32.94 -8.38
N VAL A 374 -8.78 33.91 -8.18
CA VAL A 374 -10.23 33.67 -8.24
C VAL A 374 -10.71 33.77 -9.70
N GLN A 375 -11.42 32.75 -10.16
CA GLN A 375 -12.11 32.73 -11.44
C GLN A 375 -13.55 32.25 -11.22
N ASN A 376 -14.55 33.10 -11.43
CA ASN A 376 -15.96 32.69 -11.29
C ASN A 376 -16.56 32.30 -12.65
N PHE A 377 -17.62 31.49 -12.62
CA PHE A 377 -18.42 31.14 -13.79
C PHE A 377 -19.88 31.49 -13.54
N CYS A 378 -20.49 32.13 -14.54
CA CYS A 378 -21.89 32.47 -14.54
C CYS A 378 -22.66 31.53 -15.47
N VAL A 379 -23.67 30.86 -14.95
CA VAL A 379 -24.56 29.98 -15.69
C VAL A 379 -25.86 30.71 -15.96
N THR A 380 -26.31 30.71 -17.21
CA THR A 380 -27.59 31.31 -17.64
C THR A 380 -28.42 30.26 -18.37
N ALA A 381 -29.73 30.40 -18.35
CA ALA A 381 -30.63 29.53 -19.10
C ALA A 381 -30.49 29.77 -20.62
N ASN A 382 -30.36 28.69 -21.40
CA ASN A 382 -30.48 28.72 -22.85
C ASN A 382 -31.82 28.09 -23.25
N GLY A 383 -32.80 28.91 -23.60
CA GLY A 383 -34.15 28.43 -23.91
C GLY A 383 -34.94 27.96 -22.68
N VAL A 384 -36.06 27.26 -22.92
CA VAL A 384 -36.97 26.78 -21.86
C VAL A 384 -36.98 25.27 -21.88
N HIS A 385 -36.40 24.66 -20.86
CA HIS A 385 -36.17 23.21 -20.78
C HIS A 385 -36.64 22.67 -19.43
N PRO A 386 -37.88 22.18 -19.31
CA PRO A 386 -38.34 21.46 -18.13
C PRO A 386 -37.89 19.99 -18.20
N ASP A 387 -36.93 19.60 -17.36
CA ASP A 387 -36.36 18.25 -17.39
C ASP A 387 -36.04 17.72 -15.99
N VAL A 388 -36.58 16.55 -15.66
CA VAL A 388 -36.30 15.83 -14.39
C VAL A 388 -35.67 14.50 -14.73
N GLU A 389 -34.47 14.29 -14.25
CA GLU A 389 -33.81 13.00 -14.23
C GLU A 389 -34.21 12.24 -12.96
N VAL A 390 -34.47 10.94 -13.09
CA VAL A 390 -34.79 10.05 -11.98
C VAL A 390 -33.91 8.81 -12.08
N VAL A 391 -33.19 8.52 -11.02
CA VAL A 391 -32.29 7.36 -10.89
C VAL A 391 -32.74 6.54 -9.68
N ILE A 392 -32.76 5.23 -9.80
CA ILE A 392 -32.93 4.31 -8.67
C ILE A 392 -31.68 3.45 -8.54
N ALA A 393 -31.08 3.43 -7.36
CA ALA A 393 -29.86 2.68 -7.06
C ALA A 393 -30.06 1.77 -5.84
N PRO A 394 -29.62 0.51 -5.88
CA PRO A 394 -29.65 -0.35 -4.70
C PRO A 394 -28.60 0.10 -3.67
N LEU A 395 -28.95 0.07 -2.39
CA LEU A 395 -28.04 0.33 -1.26
C LEU A 395 -27.46 -0.96 -0.66
N GLY A 396 -27.97 -2.11 -1.07
CA GLY A 396 -27.52 -3.43 -0.64
C GLY A 396 -27.95 -4.54 -1.59
N MET A 397 -27.59 -5.78 -1.27
CA MET A 397 -28.02 -6.94 -2.04
C MET A 397 -29.48 -7.28 -1.69
N ALA A 398 -30.32 -7.41 -2.72
CA ALA A 398 -31.67 -7.93 -2.56
C ALA A 398 -31.64 -9.45 -2.39
N GLN A 399 -32.29 -9.98 -1.35
CA GLN A 399 -32.37 -11.41 -1.06
C GLN A 399 -33.83 -11.84 -0.84
N PRO A 400 -34.29 -12.98 -1.41
CA PRO A 400 -35.64 -13.49 -1.15
C PRO A 400 -35.89 -13.71 0.34
N GLY A 401 -37.02 -13.22 0.84
CA GLY A 401 -37.41 -13.24 2.25
C GLY A 401 -36.84 -12.10 3.11
N PHE A 402 -36.07 -11.17 2.53
CA PHE A 402 -35.42 -10.07 3.24
C PHE A 402 -35.77 -8.70 2.65
N ASP A 403 -35.57 -7.66 3.47
CA ASP A 403 -35.69 -6.28 3.06
C ASP A 403 -34.50 -5.87 2.18
N ALA A 404 -34.81 -5.14 1.10
CA ALA A 404 -33.87 -4.51 0.21
C ALA A 404 -34.09 -2.99 0.23
N GLU A 405 -32.98 -2.26 0.39
CA GLU A 405 -32.99 -0.81 0.41
C GLU A 405 -32.53 -0.24 -0.93
N TYR A 406 -33.21 0.80 -1.37
CA TYR A 406 -32.94 1.54 -2.59
C TYR A 406 -32.91 3.03 -2.28
N LYS A 407 -32.10 3.77 -3.04
CA LYS A 407 -32.12 5.22 -3.10
C LYS A 407 -32.69 5.65 -4.45
N ILE A 408 -33.82 6.33 -4.44
CA ILE A 408 -34.35 7.04 -5.59
C ILE A 408 -33.84 8.47 -5.52
N ILE A 409 -33.10 8.91 -6.53
CA ILE A 409 -32.55 10.24 -6.67
C ILE A 409 -33.29 10.90 -7.82
N TYR A 410 -33.80 12.11 -7.62
CA TYR A 410 -34.37 12.91 -8.70
C TYR A 410 -33.76 14.29 -8.73
N LYS A 411 -33.34 14.71 -9.92
CA LYS A 411 -32.59 15.93 -10.16
C LYS A 411 -33.24 16.75 -11.26
N ASN A 412 -33.34 18.05 -11.06
CA ASN A 412 -33.72 18.95 -12.13
C ASN A 412 -32.52 19.18 -13.05
N LYS A 413 -32.53 18.53 -14.22
CA LYS A 413 -31.53 18.75 -15.29
C LYS A 413 -31.93 19.90 -16.20
N GLY A 414 -33.15 20.41 -16.05
CA GLY A 414 -33.71 21.52 -16.77
C GLY A 414 -33.45 22.87 -16.10
N ASN A 415 -33.88 23.93 -16.77
CA ASN A 415 -33.66 25.33 -16.37
C ASN A 415 -34.93 26.04 -15.88
N GLN A 416 -35.98 25.27 -15.58
CA GLN A 416 -37.26 25.75 -15.06
C GLN A 416 -37.49 25.23 -13.65
N VAL A 417 -38.28 25.92 -12.83
CA VAL A 417 -38.74 25.38 -11.54
C VAL A 417 -39.85 24.37 -11.80
N LEU A 418 -39.67 23.14 -11.31
CA LEU A 418 -40.54 22.02 -11.66
C LEU A 418 -41.42 21.59 -10.49
N ASN A 419 -42.65 21.24 -10.83
CA ASN A 419 -43.58 20.53 -9.96
C ASN A 419 -43.97 19.25 -10.70
N GLY A 420 -44.12 18.15 -9.98
CA GLY A 420 -44.41 16.87 -10.61
C GLY A 420 -44.70 15.76 -9.62
N ASN A 421 -44.71 14.55 -10.14
CA ASN A 421 -44.99 13.34 -9.39
C ASN A 421 -44.10 12.21 -9.91
N LEU A 422 -43.39 11.56 -8.99
CA LEU A 422 -42.62 10.35 -9.22
C LEU A 422 -43.51 9.14 -8.94
N ASN A 423 -43.68 8.27 -9.93
CA ASN A 423 -44.44 7.03 -9.78
C ASN A 423 -43.49 5.83 -9.91
N LEU A 424 -43.46 4.97 -8.90
CA LEU A 424 -42.76 3.69 -8.94
C LEU A 424 -43.78 2.55 -9.01
N VAL A 425 -43.83 1.92 -10.18
CA VAL A 425 -44.64 0.72 -10.41
C VAL A 425 -43.82 -0.51 -10.03
N TYR A 426 -44.39 -1.37 -9.20
CA TYR A 426 -43.77 -2.62 -8.75
C TYR A 426 -44.76 -3.80 -8.84
N ILE A 427 -44.26 -5.02 -8.71
CA ILE A 427 -45.09 -6.23 -8.76
C ILE A 427 -45.33 -6.69 -7.32
N ASP A 428 -46.53 -6.40 -6.80
CA ASP A 428 -46.97 -6.73 -5.43
C ASP A 428 -46.83 -8.22 -5.09
N SER A 429 -46.99 -9.10 -6.08
CA SER A 429 -46.81 -10.54 -5.84
C SER A 429 -45.35 -10.98 -5.62
N VAL A 430 -44.38 -10.09 -5.86
CA VAL A 430 -42.93 -10.39 -5.78
C VAL A 430 -42.24 -9.53 -4.74
N ILE A 431 -42.67 -8.27 -4.57
CA ILE A 431 -42.08 -7.32 -3.64
C ILE A 431 -43.17 -6.54 -2.92
N ASP A 432 -43.01 -6.40 -1.60
CA ASP A 432 -43.95 -5.69 -0.73
C ASP A 432 -43.32 -4.37 -0.28
N TYR A 433 -44.10 -3.28 -0.28
CA TYR A 433 -43.64 -2.01 0.29
C TYR A 433 -43.51 -2.08 1.82
N VAL A 434 -42.36 -1.70 2.35
CA VAL A 434 -42.10 -1.62 3.80
C VAL A 434 -42.17 -0.18 4.27
N THR A 435 -41.30 0.69 3.75
CA THR A 435 -41.23 2.11 4.14
C THR A 435 -40.55 2.95 3.08
N SER A 436 -40.75 4.27 3.14
CA SER A 436 -39.93 5.24 2.44
C SER A 436 -39.74 6.51 3.24
N VAL A 437 -38.62 7.20 3.02
CA VAL A 437 -38.32 8.52 3.57
C VAL A 437 -37.91 9.44 2.41
N PRO A 438 -38.69 10.49 2.08
CA PRO A 438 -39.99 10.85 2.66
C PRO A 438 -41.09 9.78 2.44
N ALA A 439 -42.15 9.84 3.26
CA ALA A 439 -43.31 8.96 3.12
C ALA A 439 -44.00 9.17 1.76
N THR A 440 -44.65 8.13 1.25
CA THR A 440 -45.44 8.21 0.01
C THR A 440 -46.63 9.16 0.17
N ASP A 441 -46.95 9.90 -0.89
CA ASP A 441 -48.18 10.70 -0.96
C ASP A 441 -49.39 9.85 -1.31
N ALA A 442 -49.18 8.81 -2.12
CA ALA A 442 -50.20 7.82 -2.45
C ALA A 442 -49.59 6.43 -2.61
N GLN A 443 -50.31 5.43 -2.12
CA GLN A 443 -49.95 4.02 -2.20
C GLN A 443 -51.13 3.20 -2.71
N SER A 444 -50.84 2.30 -3.65
CA SER A 444 -51.74 1.22 -4.07
C SER A 444 -50.94 -0.08 -4.16
N ALA A 445 -51.61 -1.22 -4.38
CA ALA A 445 -50.96 -2.54 -4.43
C ALA A 445 -49.72 -2.58 -5.34
N ASN A 446 -49.75 -1.94 -6.53
CA ASN A 446 -48.63 -2.01 -7.49
C ASN A 446 -48.00 -0.65 -7.79
N ASN A 447 -48.27 0.39 -7.01
CA ASN A 447 -47.74 1.73 -7.30
C ASN A 447 -47.51 2.55 -6.03
N LEU A 448 -46.33 3.19 -5.97
CA LEU A 448 -45.96 4.20 -4.98
C LEU A 448 -45.82 5.55 -5.69
N SER A 449 -46.25 6.62 -5.04
CA SER A 449 -46.20 7.96 -5.61
C SER A 449 -45.67 8.99 -4.62
N TRP A 450 -44.82 9.88 -5.12
CA TRP A 450 -44.29 11.04 -4.41
C TRP A 450 -44.44 12.29 -5.27
N ASN A 451 -45.22 13.25 -4.79
CA ASN A 451 -45.33 14.57 -5.40
C ASN A 451 -44.13 15.42 -4.97
N PHE A 452 -43.62 16.23 -5.89
CA PHE A 452 -42.66 17.25 -5.57
C PHE A 452 -43.13 18.59 -6.12
N THR A 453 -42.85 19.64 -5.36
CA THR A 453 -43.10 21.02 -5.77
C THR A 453 -41.84 21.85 -5.63
N GLY A 454 -41.70 22.85 -6.48
CA GLY A 454 -40.62 23.82 -6.41
C GLY A 454 -39.23 23.17 -6.48
N LEU A 455 -39.05 22.16 -7.35
CA LEU A 455 -37.73 21.59 -7.60
C LEU A 455 -36.94 22.58 -8.46
N LEU A 456 -35.96 23.26 -7.88
CA LEU A 456 -35.14 24.28 -8.53
C LEU A 456 -34.17 23.64 -9.53
N PRO A 457 -33.71 24.35 -10.57
CA PRO A 457 -32.61 23.88 -11.43
C PRO A 457 -31.39 23.44 -10.62
N PHE A 458 -30.71 22.37 -11.04
CA PHE A 458 -29.59 21.70 -10.35
C PHE A 458 -29.92 21.04 -9.01
N GLU A 459 -31.07 21.35 -8.39
CA GLU A 459 -31.48 20.73 -7.14
C GLU A 459 -31.65 19.23 -7.30
N THR A 460 -31.10 18.50 -6.33
CA THR A 460 -31.23 17.05 -6.21
C THR A 460 -31.94 16.72 -4.91
N ARG A 461 -32.95 15.85 -4.98
CA ARG A 461 -33.65 15.31 -3.81
C ARG A 461 -33.59 13.79 -3.85
N GLU A 462 -33.67 13.17 -2.69
CA GLU A 462 -33.61 11.72 -2.56
C GLU A 462 -34.78 11.14 -1.77
N ILE A 463 -35.07 9.87 -2.04
CA ILE A 463 -36.01 9.03 -1.33
C ILE A 463 -35.31 7.72 -1.00
N ILE A 464 -35.19 7.41 0.28
CA ILE A 464 -34.79 6.08 0.72
C ILE A 464 -36.03 5.20 0.73
N LEU A 465 -35.99 4.08 0.04
CA LEU A 465 -37.10 3.16 -0.14
C LEU A 465 -36.68 1.76 0.34
N THR A 466 -37.47 1.17 1.22
CA THR A 466 -37.31 -0.21 1.68
C THR A 466 -38.46 -1.06 1.13
N LEU A 467 -38.09 -2.14 0.44
CA LEU A 467 -39.01 -3.13 -0.12
C LEU A 467 -38.65 -4.51 0.42
N ASN A 468 -39.62 -5.33 0.78
CA ASN A 468 -39.38 -6.73 1.12
C ASN A 468 -39.47 -7.58 -0.14
N LEU A 469 -38.52 -8.48 -0.39
CA LEU A 469 -38.64 -9.47 -1.44
C LEU A 469 -39.36 -10.70 -0.91
N ASN A 470 -40.49 -11.05 -1.53
CA ASN A 470 -41.27 -12.22 -1.12
C ASN A 470 -40.43 -13.50 -1.33
N GLY A 471 -40.38 -14.34 -0.28
CA GLY A 471 -39.56 -15.55 -0.21
C GLY A 471 -40.16 -16.79 -0.85
#